data_AF-A0A1M5GVT1-F1
#
_entry.id   AF-A0A1M5GVT1-F1
#
_cell.length_a   1.000
_cell.length_b   1.000
_cell.length_c   1.000
_cell.angle_alpha   90.00
_cell.angle_beta   90.00
_cell.angle_gamma   90.00
#
_symmetry.space_group_name_H-M   'P 1'
#
loop_
_entity.id
_entity.type
_entity.pdbx_description
1 polymer ?
#
loop_
_entity_poly.entity_id
_entity_poly.type
_entity_poly.pdbx_seq_one_letter_code
_entity_poly.pdbx_strand_id
1 'polypeptide(L)' 'MSGLAVHPCRSLCSWHRTRAELDGLPVVACRGCGSQWVRTEPWTPIDSTGRIPDVVRAEVARRAESG' A
#
# COMPACT_ATOMS: atom_id res chain seq x y z
N MET A 1 -15.40 -27.43 3.80
CA MET A 1 -14.38 -26.83 2.92
C MET A 1 -14.79 -25.39 2.69
N SER A 2 -14.10 -24.41 3.27
CA SER A 2 -14.44 -23.01 3.05
C SER A 2 -13.81 -22.56 1.73
N GLY A 3 -14.67 -22.27 0.75
CA GLY A 3 -14.26 -21.83 -0.58
C GLY A 3 -13.60 -20.45 -0.57
N LEU A 4 -12.92 -20.11 -1.66
CA LEU A 4 -12.29 -18.81 -1.86
C LEU A 4 -13.37 -17.70 -1.85
N ALA A 5 -13.15 -16.66 -1.06
CA ALA A 5 -13.98 -15.46 -1.03
C ALA A 5 -13.32 -14.35 -1.84
N VAL A 6 -14.06 -13.74 -2.78
CA VAL A 6 -13.65 -12.54 -3.49
C VAL A 6 -14.58 -11.38 -3.10
N HIS A 7 -14.00 -10.29 -2.60
CA HIS A 7 -14.74 -9.07 -2.28
C HIS A 7 -14.54 -8.04 -3.39
N PRO A 8 -15.59 -7.40 -3.90
CA PRO A 8 -15.45 -6.37 -4.92
C PRO A 8 -14.63 -5.20 -4.39
N CYS A 9 -13.78 -4.64 -5.25
CA CYS A 9 -13.08 -3.39 -4.95
C CYS A 9 -14.15 -2.32 -4.65
N ARG A 10 -14.12 -1.77 -3.42
CA ARG A 10 -15.08 -0.73 -3.02
C ARG A 10 -14.70 0.66 -3.54
N SER A 11 -13.59 0.78 -4.27
CA SER A 11 -13.02 2.08 -4.70
C SER A 11 -12.85 3.06 -3.54
N LEU A 12 -12.45 2.54 -2.37
CA LEU A 12 -12.19 3.34 -1.17
C LEU A 12 -10.70 3.52 -0.89
N CYS A 13 -9.83 3.00 -1.76
CA CYS A 13 -8.39 3.04 -1.51
C CYS A 13 -7.90 4.48 -1.38
N SER A 14 -7.33 4.77 -0.21
CA SER A 14 -6.79 6.07 0.18
C SER A 14 -5.59 5.81 1.09
N TRP A 15 -4.40 5.82 0.50
CA TRP A 15 -3.17 5.46 1.20
C TRP A 15 -2.59 6.64 1.99
N HIS A 16 -2.10 6.35 3.19
CA HIS A 16 -1.48 7.33 4.07
C HIS A 16 -0.29 6.72 4.80
N ARG A 17 0.65 7.58 5.21
CA ARG A 17 1.77 7.19 6.07
C ARG A 17 1.26 6.89 7.48
N THR A 18 1.78 5.83 8.08
CA THR A 18 1.52 5.51 9.48
C THR A 18 2.72 5.92 10.36
N ARG A 19 2.60 5.70 11.67
CA ARG A 19 3.74 5.79 12.60
C ARG A 19 4.45 4.45 12.81
N ALA A 20 3.97 3.39 12.16
CA ALA A 20 4.51 2.04 12.31
C ALA A 20 5.64 1.79 11.33
N GLU A 21 6.52 0.86 11.72
CA GLU A 21 7.58 0.32 10.88
C GLU A 21 7.48 -1.20 10.88
N LEU A 22 7.87 -1.82 9.77
CA LEU A 22 8.04 -3.27 9.61
C LEU A 22 9.46 -3.50 9.10
N ASP A 23 10.27 -4.23 9.87
CA ASP A 23 11.70 -4.46 9.59
C ASP A 23 12.49 -3.16 9.33
N GLY A 24 12.16 -2.11 10.10
CA GLY A 24 12.76 -0.78 9.95
C GLY A 24 12.30 -0.01 8.70
N LEU A 25 11.28 -0.50 7.99
CA LEU A 25 10.69 0.14 6.82
C LEU A 25 9.40 0.86 7.22
N PRO A 26 9.19 2.13 6.81
CA PRO A 26 7.94 2.84 7.06
C PRO A 26 6.73 2.11 6.46
N VAL A 27 5.70 1.87 7.28
CA VAL A 27 4.45 1.27 6.83
C VAL A 27 3.51 2.36 6.32
N VAL A 28 2.96 2.15 5.11
CA VAL A 28 1.78 2.89 4.62
C VAL A 28 0.56 2.00 4.73
N ALA A 29 -0.58 2.61 5.05
CA ALA A 29 -1.84 1.90 5.20
C ALA A 29 -2.94 2.56 4.38
N CYS A 30 -3.90 1.77 3.95
CA CYS A 30 -5.09 2.24 3.27
C CYS A 30 -6.19 2.54 4.30
N ARG A 31 -6.76 3.76 4.29
CA ARG A 31 -7.90 4.11 5.14
C ARG A 31 -9.19 3.40 4.73
N GLY A 32 -9.34 3.05 3.46
CA GLY A 32 -10.57 2.45 2.93
C GLY A 32 -10.70 0.94 3.13
N CYS A 33 -9.61 0.19 2.96
CA CYS A 33 -9.61 -1.26 3.08
C CYS A 33 -8.74 -1.80 4.22
N GLY A 34 -7.95 -0.95 4.89
CA GLY A 34 -7.07 -1.36 5.99
C GLY A 34 -5.79 -2.06 5.56
N SER A 35 -5.61 -2.34 4.26
CA SER A 35 -4.39 -2.97 3.74
C SER A 35 -3.15 -2.16 4.08
N GLN A 36 -2.04 -2.85 4.33
CA GLN A 36 -0.74 -2.27 4.65
C GLN A 36 0.26 -2.60 3.55
N TRP A 37 1.29 -1.78 3.43
CA TRP A 37 2.33 -1.94 2.42
C TRP A 37 3.65 -1.35 2.93
N VAL A 38 4.74 -1.99 2.54
CA VAL A 38 6.12 -1.48 2.67
C VAL A 38 6.81 -1.58 1.31
N ARG A 39 7.87 -0.78 1.12
CA ARG A 39 8.50 -0.61 -0.20
C ARG A 39 9.11 -1.88 -0.81
N THR A 40 9.37 -2.89 0.00
CA THR A 40 9.90 -4.19 -0.44
C THR A 40 8.85 -5.10 -1.07
N GLU A 41 7.56 -4.80 -0.90
CA GLU A 41 6.47 -5.56 -1.51
C GLU A 41 6.53 -5.52 -3.05
N PRO A 42 6.15 -6.62 -3.74
CA PRO A 42 6.30 -6.73 -5.19
C PRO A 42 5.26 -5.92 -5.98
N TRP A 43 4.17 -5.48 -5.34
CA TRP A 43 3.09 -4.71 -5.93
C TRP A 43 3.17 -3.23 -5.51
N THR A 44 2.58 -2.32 -6.30
CA THR A 44 2.53 -0.88 -5.98
C THR A 44 1.10 -0.44 -5.70
N PRO A 45 0.82 0.15 -4.51
CA PRO A 45 -0.52 0.62 -4.19
C PRO A 45 -1.00 1.75 -5.08
N ILE A 46 -2.28 1.68 -5.44
CA ILE A 46 -3.00 2.68 -6.22
C ILE A 46 -4.23 3.10 -5.41
N ASP A 47 -4.53 4.40 -5.41
CA ASP A 47 -5.75 4.94 -4.82
C ASP A 47 -6.97 4.63 -5.68
N SER A 48 -8.17 4.85 -5.14
CA SER A 48 -9.44 4.70 -5.87
C SER A 48 -9.54 5.55 -7.14
N THR A 49 -8.72 6.59 -7.26
CA THR A 49 -8.64 7.47 -8.44
C THR A 49 -7.80 6.89 -9.58
N GLY A 50 -7.21 5.70 -9.42
CA GLY A 50 -6.31 5.10 -10.39
C GLY A 50 -4.90 5.71 -10.39
N ARG A 51 -4.57 6.54 -9.40
CA ARG A 51 -3.24 7.17 -9.26
C ARG A 51 -2.45 6.54 -8.13
N ILE A 52 -1.14 6.46 -8.30
CA ILE A 52 -0.22 6.17 -7.19
C ILE A 52 -0.25 7.37 -6.23
N PRO A 53 -0.43 7.21 -4.92
CA PRO A 53 -0.42 8.34 -3.97
C PRO A 53 0.98 8.87 -3.70
N ASP A 54 1.11 10.15 -3.30
CA ASP A 54 2.43 10.75 -3.03
C ASP A 54 3.24 10.00 -1.97
N VAL A 55 2.56 9.54 -0.91
CA VAL A 55 3.21 8.76 0.16
C VAL A 55 3.77 7.43 -0.36
N VAL A 56 3.14 6.84 -1.38
CA VAL A 56 3.60 5.60 -2.01
C VAL A 56 4.73 5.93 -3.00
N ARG A 57 4.58 6.98 -3.83
CA ARG A 57 5.63 7.45 -4.75
C ARG A 57 6.96 7.69 -4.03
N ALA A 58 6.92 8.34 -2.86
CA ALA A 58 8.11 8.63 -2.07
C ALA A 58 8.86 7.35 -1.65
N GLU A 59 8.14 6.30 -1.28
CA GLU A 59 8.75 5.03 -0.88
C GLU A 59 9.22 4.20 -2.09
N VAL A 60 8.51 4.27 -3.23
CA VAL A 60 8.95 3.65 -4.49
C VAL A 60 10.26 4.28 -4.98
N ALA A 61 10.43 5.60 -4.87
CA ALA A 61 11.69 6.26 -5.20
C ALA A 61 12.86 5.70 -4.37
N ARG A 62 12.68 5.56 -3.05
CA ARG A 62 13.69 4.97 -2.16
C ARG A 62 14.00 3.50 -2.44
N ARG A 63 13.02 2.74 -2.93
CA ARG A 63 13.24 1.35 -3.36
C ARG A 63 14.23 1.30 -4.52
N ALA A 64 14.10 2.21 -5.49
CA ALA A 64 15.00 2.27 -6.65
C ALA A 64 16.43 2.69 -6.27
N GLU A 65 16.59 3.43 -5.18
CA GLU A 65 17.91 3.84 -4.64
C GLU A 65 18.61 2.72 -3.86
N SER A 66 17.88 1.68 -3.44
CA SER A 66 18.39 0.60 -2.59
C SER A 66 18.75 -0.69 -3.35
N GLY A 67 18.54 -0.72 -4.67
CA GLY A 67 18.83 -1.86 -5.56
C GLY A 67 19.91 -1.53 -6.56
#